data_AF-U5LC17-F1
#
_entry.id   AF-U5LC17-F1
#
_cell.length_a   1.000
_cell.length_b   1.000
_cell.length_c   1.000
_cell.angle_alpha   90.00
_cell.angle_beta   90.00
_cell.angle_gamma   90.00
#
_symmetry.space_group_name_H-M   'P 1'
#
loop_
_entity.id
_entity.type
_entity.pdbx_description
1 polymer ?
#
loop_
_entity_poly.entity_id
_entity_poly.type
_entity_poly.pdbx_seq_one_letter_code
_entity_poly.pdbx_strand_id
1 'polypeptide(L)' 'MPFLREAVEKKKKYFIQLLVKGGLLDSYVKSLTLTELEGEYKKLQREKGLDKS' A
#
# COMPACT_ATOMS: atom_id res chain seq x y z
N MET A 1 5.69 20.88 10.10
CA MET A 1 5.09 19.77 10.88
C MET A 1 5.80 18.45 10.56
N PRO A 2 6.95 18.17 11.21
CA PRO A 2 7.77 16.98 10.93
C PRO A 2 7.03 15.66 11.23
N PHE A 3 6.23 15.62 12.29
CA PHE A 3 5.47 14.44 12.72
C PHE A 3 4.47 13.92 11.69
N LEU A 4 3.80 14.83 10.97
CA LEU A 4 2.82 14.44 9.96
C LEU A 4 3.49 13.79 8.76
N ARG A 5 4.65 14.31 8.34
CA ARG A 5 5.44 13.75 7.25
C ARG A 5 5.96 12.35 7.60
N GLU A 6 6.48 12.16 8.81
CA GLU A 6 6.94 10.84 9.27
C GLU A 6 5.81 9.81 9.34
N ALA A 7 4.63 10.21 9.83
CA ALA A 7 3.46 9.33 9.88
C ALA A 7 3.03 8.89 8.47
N VAL A 8 3.00 9.82 7.51
CA VAL A 8 2.68 9.53 6.11
C VAL A 8 3.71 8.59 5.48
N GLU A 9 5.01 8.86 5.67
CA GLU A 9 6.08 8.00 5.17
C GLU A 9 6.03 6.58 5.75
N LYS A 10 5.75 6.46 7.04
CA LYS A 10 5.59 5.15 7.71
C LYS A 10 4.41 4.37 7.12
N LYS A 11 3.27 5.04 6.89
CA LYS A 11 2.08 4.44 6.27
C LYS A 11 2.35 4.03 4.82
N LYS A 12 3.08 4.87 4.07
CA LYS A 12 3.48 4.57 2.69
C LYS A 12 4.35 3.31 2.61
N LYS A 13 5.38 3.23 3.46
CA LYS A 13 6.26 2.05 3.55
C LYS A 13 5.50 0.77 3.90
N TYR A 14 4.53 0.86 4.81
CA TYR A 14 3.68 -0.27 5.18
C TYR A 14 2.89 -0.82 3.99
N PHE A 15 2.20 0.04 3.23
CA PHE A 15 1.46 -0.42 2.05
C PHE A 15 2.38 -0.98 0.96
N ILE A 16 3.54 -0.35 0.71
CA ILE A 16 4.50 -0.86 -0.26
C ILE A 16 4.91 -2.30 0.10
N GLN A 17 5.25 -2.55 1.37
CA GLN A 17 5.62 -3.90 1.81
C GLN A 17 4.49 -4.91 1.63
N LEU A 18 3.24 -4.54 1.93
CA LEU A 18 2.09 -5.43 1.77
C LEU A 18 1.81 -5.77 0.31
N LEU A 19 1.88 -4.77 -0.57
CA LEU A 19 1.63 -4.93 -2.00
C LEU A 19 2.74 -5.74 -2.69
N VAL A 20 4.00 -5.50 -2.33
CA VAL A 20 5.14 -6.31 -2.83
C VAL A 20 5.03 -7.76 -2.36
N LYS A 21 4.73 -7.99 -1.06
CA LYS A 21 4.40 -9.35 -0.57
C LYS A 21 3.16 -9.94 -1.26
N GLY A 22 2.28 -9.07 -1.73
CA GLY A 22 1.09 -9.39 -2.51
C GLY A 22 1.39 -9.95 -3.89
N GLY A 23 2.56 -9.63 -4.46
CA GLY A 23 2.98 -9.99 -5.82
C GLY A 23 3.16 -8.80 -6.77
N LEU A 24 2.96 -7.56 -6.30
CA LEU A 24 3.15 -6.37 -7.14
C LEU A 24 4.64 -6.01 -7.28
N LEU A 25 5.00 -5.47 -8.44
CA LEU A 25 6.38 -5.05 -8.75
C LEU A 25 6.80 -3.84 -7.90
N ASP A 26 7.91 -3.97 -7.18
CA ASP A 26 8.45 -2.92 -6.30
C ASP A 26 8.62 -1.55 -6.98
N SER A 27 9.05 -1.53 -8.25
CA SER A 27 9.19 -0.30 -9.04
C SER A 27 7.85 0.40 -9.29
N TYR A 28 6.79 -0.36 -9.56
CA TYR A 28 5.43 0.16 -9.70
C TYR A 28 4.91 0.68 -8.36
N VAL A 29 5.07 -0.09 -7.28
CA VAL A 29 4.51 0.28 -5.97
C VAL A 29 5.19 1.55 -5.41
N LYS A 30 6.48 1.75 -5.66
CA LYS A 30 7.22 2.94 -5.20
C LYS A 30 6.86 4.22 -5.94
N SER A 31 6.36 4.16 -7.18
CA SER A 31 5.91 5.35 -7.92
C SER A 31 4.56 5.88 -7.45
N LEU A 32 3.79 5.07 -6.70
CA LEU A 32 2.45 5.44 -6.27
C LEU A 32 2.43 6.43 -5.10
N THR A 33 1.39 7.24 -5.06
CA THR A 33 0.99 8.06 -3.92
C THR A 33 0.33 7.21 -2.83
N LEU A 34 0.17 7.77 -1.62
CA LEU A 34 -0.47 7.04 -0.51
C LEU A 34 -1.90 6.58 -0.85
N THR A 35 -2.69 7.44 -1.51
CA THR A 35 -4.08 7.12 -1.89
C THR A 35 -4.13 5.99 -2.93
N GLU A 36 -3.21 6.00 -3.89
CA GLU A 36 -3.12 4.94 -4.89
C GLU A 36 -2.70 3.61 -4.26
N LEU A 37 -1.74 3.63 -3.33
CA LEU A 37 -1.35 2.45 -2.55
C LEU A 37 -2.53 1.84 -1.78
N GLU A 38 -3.36 2.68 -1.16
CA GLU A 38 -4.59 2.24 -0.50
C GLU A 38 -5.58 1.60 -1.48
N GLY A 39 -5.70 2.17 -2.68
CA GLY A 39 -6.54 1.64 -3.76
C GLY A 39 -6.07 0.26 -4.23
N GLU A 40 -4.77 0.12 -4.54
CA GLU A 40 -4.16 -1.14 -4.94
C GLU A 40 -4.28 -2.19 -3.83
N TYR A 41 -4.15 -1.79 -2.57
CA TYR A 41 -4.29 -2.71 -1.44
C TYR A 41 -5.72 -3.24 -1.32
N LYS A 42 -6.73 -2.37 -1.49
CA LYS A 42 -8.14 -2.80 -1.53
C LYS A 42 -8.42 -3.74 -2.70
N LYS A 43 -7.85 -3.49 -3.88
CA LYS A 43 -7.97 -4.42 -5.03
C LYS A 43 -7.35 -5.78 -4.69
N LEU A 44 -6.13 -5.79 -4.17
CA LEU A 44 -5.42 -7.00 -3.77
C LEU A 44 -6.20 -7.82 -2.73
N GLN A 45 -6.84 -7.16 -1.75
CA GLN A 45 -7.69 -7.83 -0.77
C GLN A 45 -8.91 -8.51 -1.41
N ARG A 46 -9.58 -7.84 -2.36
CA ARG A 46 -10.72 -8.41 -3.11
C ARG A 46 -10.29 -9.60 -3.95
N GLU A 47 -9.17 -9.48 -4.65
CA GLU A 47 -8.63 -10.55 -5.51
C GLU A 47 -8.22 -11.79 -4.71
N LYS A 48 -7.62 -11.60 -3.53
CA LYS A 48 -7.23 -12.71 -2.65
C LYS A 48 -8.38 -13.28 -1.80
N GLY A 49 -9.61 -12.81 -1.98
CA GLY A 49 -10.76 -13.26 -1.20
C GLY A 49 -10.59 -13.02 0.31
N LEU A 50 -9.77 -12.03 0.70
CA LEU A 50 -9.56 -11.61 2.08
C LEU A 50 -10.69 -10.69 2.59
N ASP A 51 -11.69 -10.44 1.75
CA ASP A 51 -12.99 -9.90 2.14
C ASP A 51 -13.85 -11.04 2.70
N LYS A 52 -13.45 -11.59 3.85
CA LYS A 52 -14.35 -12.42 4.68
C LYS A 52 -15.05 -11.50 5.67
N SER A 53 -16.28 -11.13 5.31
CA SER A 53 -17.40 -10.68 6.17
C SER A 53 -17.18 -9.51 7.13
#